data_AF-A0A7X8U9R4-F1
#
_entry.id   AF-A0A7X8U9R4-F1
#
_cell.length_a   1.000
_cell.length_b   1.000
_cell.length_c   1.000
_cell.angle_alpha   90.00
_cell.angle_beta   90.00
_cell.angle_gamma   90.00
#
_symmetry.space_group_name_H-M   'P 1'
#
loop_
_entity.id
_entity.type
_entity.pdbx_description
1 polymer ?
#
loop_
_entity_poly.entity_id
_entity_poly.type
_entity_poly.pdbx_seq_one_letter_code
_entity_poly.pdbx_strand_id
1 'polypeptide(L)' 'MKSTQNEKISQIKFSTLVVGIDVAKETHYARAFDYRGIELSKL' A
#
# COMPACT_ATOMS: atom_id res chain seq x y z
N MET A 1 -10.23 19.24 13.11
CA MET A 1 -9.72 17.92 12.68
C MET A 1 -9.14 18.03 11.28
N LYS A 2 -7.81 17.89 11.10
CA LYS A 2 -7.19 17.76 9.78
C LYS A 2 -7.09 16.28 9.44
N SER A 3 -8.19 15.66 9.03
CA SER A 3 -8.14 14.29 8.50
C SER A 3 -7.97 14.37 6.99
N THR A 4 -6.73 14.26 6.52
CA THR A 4 -6.39 14.20 5.08
C THR A 4 -6.57 12.79 4.51
N GLN A 5 -7.20 11.89 5.27
CA GLN A 5 -7.34 10.49 4.90
C GLN A 5 -8.15 10.32 3.61
N ASN A 6 -9.29 11.02 3.49
CA ASN A 6 -10.12 10.97 2.28
C ASN A 6 -9.37 11.55 1.08
N GLU A 7 -8.61 12.63 1.28
CA GLU A 7 -7.78 13.22 0.22
C GLU A 7 -6.68 12.26 -0.24
N LYS A 8 -6.09 11.48 0.67
CA LYS A 8 -5.11 10.43 0.33
C LYS A 8 -5.73 9.24 -0.38
N ILE A 9 -6.91 8.78 0.05
CA ILE A 9 -7.65 7.70 -0.63
C ILE A 9 -7.99 8.12 -2.07
N SER A 10 -8.44 9.36 -2.26
CA SER A 10 -8.76 9.91 -3.59
C SER A 10 -7.56 10.03 -4.55
N GLN A 11 -6.32 9.90 -4.05
CA GLN A 11 -5.11 9.90 -4.90
C GLN A 11 -4.81 8.53 -5.54
N ILE A 12 -5.45 7.46 -5.08
CA ILE A 12 -5.27 6.11 -5.64
C ILE A 12 -5.95 6.02 -7.00
N LYS A 13 -5.20 5.56 -8.01
CA LYS A 13 -5.63 5.37 -9.40
C LYS A 13 -5.42 3.91 -9.81
N PHE A 14 -5.99 3.53 -10.95
CA PHE A 14 -5.75 2.21 -11.56
C PHE A 14 -4.26 1.87 -11.74
N SER A 15 -3.40 2.88 -11.94
CA SER A 15 -1.96 2.74 -12.11
C SER A 15 -1.16 2.81 -10.80
N THR A 16 -1.82 2.95 -9.65
CA THR A 16 -1.15 3.07 -8.35
C THR A 16 -0.67 1.69 -7.89
N LEU A 17 0.63 1.61 -7.56
CA LEU A 17 1.22 0.49 -6.82
C LEU A 17 1.16 0.80 -5.33
N VAL A 18 0.60 -0.11 -4.54
CA VAL A 18 0.56 -0.03 -3.08
C VAL A 18 1.63 -0.95 -2.51
N VAL A 19 2.45 -0.47 -1.58
CA VAL A 19 3.49 -1.27 -0.92
C VAL A 19 3.24 -1.26 0.59
N GLY A 20 2.93 -2.43 1.15
CA GLY A 20 2.85 -2.62 2.61
C GLY A 20 4.21 -3.07 3.14
N ILE A 21 4.70 -2.44 4.21
CA ILE A 21 5.99 -2.78 4.84
C ILE A 21 5.75 -3.10 6.31
N ASP A 22 6.15 -4.30 6.74
CA ASP A 22 6.28 -4.65 8.15
C ASP A 22 7.70 -4.33 8.62
N VAL A 23 7.80 -3.37 9.54
CA VAL A 23 9.07 -2.86 10.10
C VAL A 23 9.28 -3.27 11.56
N ALA A 24 8.43 -4.12 12.12
CA ALA A 24 8.50 -4.48 13.53
C ALA A 24 9.62 -5.49 13.86
N LYS A 25 10.31 -6.03 12.86
CA LYS A 25 11.33 -7.10 12.99
C LYS A 25 12.68 -6.62 12.47
N GLU A 26 13.76 -7.30 12.86
CA GLU A 26 15.12 -7.04 12.34
C GLU A 26 15.19 -7.12 10.80
N THR A 27 14.47 -8.09 10.22
CA THR A 27 14.24 -8.15 8.77
C THR A 27 12.90 -7.52 8.44
N HIS A 28 12.92 -6.43 7.67
CA HIS A 28 11.71 -5.80 7.16
C HIS A 28 11.11 -6.60 5.99
N TYR A 29 9.80 -6.79 6.01
CA TYR A 29 9.09 -7.48 4.93
C TYR A 29 8.27 -6.48 4.13
N ALA A 30 8.40 -6.49 2.81
CA ALA A 30 7.64 -5.63 1.91
C ALA A 30 6.77 -6.48 0.97
N ARG A 31 5.56 -6.01 0.69
CA ARG A 31 4.61 -6.66 -0.20
C ARG A 31 3.94 -5.65 -1.13
N ALA A 32 3.91 -5.98 -2.40
CA ALA A 32 3.32 -5.17 -3.46
C ALA A 32 1.88 -5.59 -3.76
N PHE A 33 0.99 -4.61 -3.88
CA PHE A 33 -0.41 -4.80 -4.20
C PHE A 33 -0.85 -3.81 -5.29
N ASP A 34 -1.84 -4.21 -6.09
CA ASP A 34 -2.52 -3.26 -6.97
C ASP A 34 -3.49 -2.35 -6.18
N TYR A 35 -4.12 -1.40 -6.88
CA TYR A 35 -5.10 -0.47 -6.31
C TYR A 35 -6.35 -1.15 -5.72
N ARG A 36 -6.60 -2.43 -6.04
CA ARG A 36 -7.71 -3.25 -5.51
C ARG A 36 -7.29 -4.09 -4.31
N GLY A 37 -6.01 -4.06 -3.94
CA GLY A 37 -5.45 -4.89 -2.86
C GLY A 37 -5.10 -6.31 -3.29
N ILE A 38 -4.99 -6.60 -4.59
CA ILE A 38 -4.51 -7.89 -5.09
C ILE A 38 -2.98 -7.90 -4.99
N GLU A 39 -2.43 -8.91 -4.31
CA GLU A 39 -0.99 -9.07 -4.18
C GLU A 39 -0.35 -9.38 -5.54
N LEU A 40 0.70 -8.63 -5.89
CA LEU A 40 1.42 -8.74 -7.16
C LEU A 40 2.68 -9.60 -7.06
N SER A 41 3.04 -10.06 -5.86
CA SER A 41 4.13 -11.00 -5.68
C SER A 41 3.75 -12.35 -6.29
N LYS A 42 4.66 -12.92 -7.08
CA LYS A 42 4.57 -14.35 -7.41
C LYS A 42 4.95 -15.17 -6.17
N LEU A 43 4.18 -16.22 -5.91
CA LEU A 43 4.63 -17.34 -5.06
C LEU A 43 5.90 -17.95 -5.64
#